data_AF-A0A7W0TVU2-F1
#
_entry.id   AF-A0A7W0TVU2-F1
#
_cell.length_a   1.000
_cell.length_b   1.000
_cell.length_c   1.000
_cell.angle_alpha   90.00
_cell.angle_beta   90.00
_cell.angle_gamma   90.00
#
_symmetry.space_group_name_H-M   'P 1'
#
loop_
_entity.id
_entity.type
_entity.pdbx_description
1 polymer ?
#
loop_
_entity_poly.entity_id
_entity_poly.type
_entity_poly.pdbx_seq_one_letter_code
_entity_poly.pdbx_strand_id
1 'polypeptide(L)'
;AQIVGLYDVLVRTEPSPVVELNRAVALAMRDGPAAGLAPIDAILARGDLVDYHLAHAARADLCRRLGRTADARAAYERALGLARQEPERRFLEGRLRELAD
;
A
#
# COMPACT_ATOMS: atom_id res chain seq x y z
N ALA A 1 -7.74 7.72 16.56
CA ALA A 1 -6.68 6.92 17.24
C ALA A 1 -7.04 5.43 17.45
N GLN A 2 -8.32 5.05 17.60
CA GLN A 2 -8.70 3.66 17.94
C GLN A 2 -8.49 2.61 16.83
N ILE A 3 -8.54 2.99 15.54
CA ILE A 3 -8.44 2.04 14.41
C ILE A 3 -7.13 1.24 14.42
N VAL A 4 -5.99 1.90 14.67
CA VAL A 4 -4.69 1.20 14.75
C VAL A 4 -4.71 0.19 15.90
N GLY A 5 -5.28 0.55 17.05
CA GLY A 5 -5.41 -0.35 18.20
C GLY A 5 -6.30 -1.57 17.94
N LEU A 6 -7.36 -1.41 17.14
CA LEU A 6 -8.20 -2.54 16.71
C LEU A 6 -7.41 -3.49 15.80
N TYR A 7 -6.63 -2.95 14.87
CA TYR A 7 -5.73 -3.78 14.06
C TYR A 7 -4.58 -4.39 14.87
N ASP A 8 -4.08 -3.73 15.93
CA ASP A 8 -3.10 -4.32 16.85
C ASP A 8 -3.69 -5.56 17.56
N VAL A 9 -4.98 -5.52 17.94
CA VAL A 9 -5.67 -6.70 18.47
C VAL A 9 -5.78 -7.78 17.40
N LEU A 10 -6.25 -7.45 16.20
CA LEU A 10 -6.41 -8.43 15.11
C LEU A 10 -5.09 -9.11 14.73
N VAL A 11 -3.98 -8.37 14.61
CA VAL A 11 -2.66 -8.97 14.32
C VAL A 11 -2.26 -10.01 15.37
N ARG A 12 -2.65 -9.82 16.63
CA ARG A 12 -2.33 -10.76 17.72
C ARG A 12 -3.26 -11.96 17.76
N THR A 13 -4.53 -11.79 17.44
CA THR A 13 -5.54 -12.86 17.54
C THR A 13 -5.68 -13.67 16.26
N GLU A 14 -5.50 -13.05 15.10
CA GLU A 14 -5.64 -13.64 13.77
C GLU A 14 -4.59 -13.05 12.80
N PRO A 15 -3.33 -13.50 12.91
CA PRO A 15 -2.25 -12.97 12.10
C PRO A 15 -2.47 -13.32 10.62
N SER A 16 -2.50 -12.31 9.77
CA SER A 16 -2.45 -12.49 8.31
C SER A 16 -1.78 -11.30 7.64
N PRO A 17 -1.15 -11.49 6.47
CA PRO A 17 -0.51 -10.40 5.74
C PRO A 17 -1.50 -9.28 5.36
N VAL A 18 -2.77 -9.62 5.11
CA VAL A 18 -3.82 -8.64 4.80
C VAL A 18 -4.16 -7.77 6.02
N VAL A 19 -4.23 -8.36 7.21
CA VAL A 19 -4.44 -7.61 8.46
C VAL A 19 -3.25 -6.70 8.75
N GLU A 20 -2.02 -7.18 8.54
CA GLU A 20 -0.81 -6.36 8.66
C GLU A 20 -0.78 -5.19 7.67
N LEU A 21 -1.18 -5.41 6.41
CA LEU A 21 -1.30 -4.36 5.39
C LEU A 21 -2.32 -3.31 5.83
N ASN A 22 -3.50 -3.73 6.27
CA ASN A 22 -4.55 -2.82 6.73
C ASN A 22 -4.10 -2.00 7.94
N ARG A 23 -3.38 -2.63 8.87
CA ARG A 23 -2.74 -1.95 10.01
C ARG A 23 -1.73 -0.89 9.54
N ALA A 24 -0.90 -1.22 8.56
CA ALA A 24 0.10 -0.32 8.01
C ALA A 24 -0.55 0.92 7.35
N VAL A 25 -1.65 0.73 6.63
CA VAL A 25 -2.44 1.84 6.07
C VAL A 25 -3.03 2.70 7.19
N ALA A 26 -3.62 2.10 8.24
CA ALA A 26 -4.12 2.84 9.39
C ALA A 26 -3.02 3.63 10.11
N LEU A 27 -1.81 3.07 10.19
CA LEU A 27 -0.63 3.74 10.73
C LEU A 27 -0.22 4.93 9.86
N ALA A 28 -0.20 4.79 8.54
CA ALA A 28 0.07 5.91 7.62
C ALA A 28 -0.94 7.06 7.74
N MET A 29 -2.21 6.74 8.04
CA MET A 29 -3.25 7.76 8.25
C MET A 29 -3.06 8.50 9.58
N ARG A 30 -2.58 7.80 10.62
CA ARG A 30 -2.39 8.38 11.96
C ARG A 30 -1.08 9.16 12.08
N ASP A 31 0.01 8.56 11.62
CA ASP A 31 1.39 9.00 11.91
C ASP A 31 2.12 9.48 10.64
N GLY A 32 1.44 9.50 9.49
CA GLY A 32 1.96 9.98 8.22
C GLY A 32 2.55 8.87 7.34
N PRO A 33 2.78 9.17 6.04
CA PRO A 33 3.02 8.15 5.02
C PRO A 33 4.27 7.30 5.26
N ALA A 34 5.33 7.86 5.85
CA ALA A 34 6.55 7.11 6.19
C ALA A 34 6.27 5.97 7.19
N ALA A 35 5.39 6.19 8.16
CA ALA A 35 5.09 5.23 9.21
C ALA A 35 4.38 3.97 8.67
N GLY A 36 3.53 4.11 7.64
CA GLY A 36 2.90 2.96 7.00
C GLY A 36 3.72 2.35 5.86
N LEU A 37 4.63 3.10 5.24
CA LEU A 37 5.44 2.58 4.13
C LEU A 37 6.41 1.47 4.61
N ALA A 38 7.09 1.67 5.73
CA ALA A 38 8.07 0.69 6.23
C ALA A 38 7.45 -0.70 6.50
N PRO A 39 6.29 -0.84 7.16
CA PRO A 39 5.60 -2.12 7.27
C PRO A 39 5.18 -2.71 5.93
N ILE A 40 4.69 -1.90 4.97
CA ILE A 40 4.32 -2.40 3.64
C ILE A 40 5.53 -2.96 2.89
N ASP A 41 6.66 -2.25 2.93
CA ASP A 41 7.92 -2.74 2.35
C ASP A 41 8.35 -4.06 2.99
N ALA A 42 8.22 -4.19 4.32
CA ALA A 42 8.54 -5.43 5.02
C ALA A 42 7.60 -6.60 4.64
N ILE A 43 6.31 -6.32 4.39
CA ILE A 43 5.35 -7.31 3.89
C ILE A 43 5.74 -7.83 2.51
N LEU A 44 6.12 -6.93 1.61
CA LEU A 44 6.50 -7.32 0.25
C LEU A 44 7.88 -8.01 0.21
N ALA A 45 8.83 -7.56 1.04
CA ALA A 45 10.19 -8.11 1.08
C ALA A 45 10.26 -9.57 1.54
N ARG A 46 9.32 -10.01 2.37
CA ARG A 46 9.21 -11.41 2.82
C ARG A 46 8.44 -12.32 1.85
N GLY A 47 7.97 -11.78 0.73
CA GLY A 47 7.25 -12.53 -0.30
C GLY A 47 5.73 -12.58 -0.11
N ASP A 48 5.19 -11.96 0.92
CA ASP A 48 3.74 -11.88 1.12
C ASP A 48 3.12 -10.83 0.20
N LEU A 49 1.88 -11.10 -0.24
CA LEU A 49 1.08 -10.16 -1.04
C LEU A 49 1.74 -9.67 -2.35
N VAL A 50 2.76 -10.37 -2.85
CA VAL A 50 3.51 -9.99 -4.06
C VAL A 50 2.66 -9.93 -5.33
N ASP A 51 1.57 -10.71 -5.37
CA ASP A 51 0.57 -10.73 -6.45
C ASP A 51 -0.74 -10.03 -6.06
N TYR A 52 -0.74 -9.31 -4.93
CA TYR A 52 -1.90 -8.57 -4.46
C TYR A 52 -1.80 -7.09 -4.86
N HIS A 53 -2.57 -6.70 -5.87
CA HIS A 53 -2.49 -5.35 -6.44
C HIS A 53 -2.68 -4.23 -5.40
N LEU A 54 -3.52 -4.42 -4.37
CA LEU A 54 -3.77 -3.41 -3.33
C LEU A 54 -2.55 -3.13 -2.44
N ALA A 55 -1.69 -4.14 -2.21
CA ALA A 55 -0.44 -3.92 -1.46
C ALA A 55 0.49 -2.95 -2.22
N HIS A 56 0.63 -3.18 -3.53
CA HIS A 56 1.42 -2.32 -4.42
C HIS A 56 0.79 -0.93 -4.60
N ALA A 57 -0.53 -0.83 -4.72
CA ALA A 57 -1.23 0.45 -4.82
C ALA A 57 -1.08 1.29 -3.54
N ALA A 58 -1.16 0.67 -2.36
CA ALA A 58 -0.93 1.34 -1.09
C ALA A 58 0.52 1.83 -0.97
N ARG A 59 1.50 0.99 -1.29
CA ARG A 59 2.92 1.38 -1.35
C ARG A 59 3.12 2.60 -2.27
N ALA A 60 2.54 2.55 -3.47
CA ALA A 60 2.66 3.59 -4.46
C ALA A 60 2.12 4.94 -3.98
N ASP A 61 0.94 4.94 -3.35
CA ASP A 61 0.37 6.18 -2.79
C ASP A 61 1.23 6.78 -1.67
N LEU A 62 1.76 5.94 -0.77
CA LEU A 62 2.62 6.42 0.30
C LEU A 62 3.95 6.98 -0.24
N CYS A 63 4.57 6.31 -1.21
CA CYS A 63 5.76 6.83 -1.90
C CYS A 63 5.48 8.17 -2.58
N ARG A 64 4.35 8.30 -3.28
CA ARG A 64 3.95 9.56 -3.94
C ARG A 64 3.78 10.69 -2.92
N ARG A 65 3.10 10.43 -1.80
CA ARG A 65 2.91 11.42 -0.71
C ARG A 65 4.21 11.83 -0.03
N LEU A 66 5.25 11.01 -0.13
CA LEU A 66 6.61 11.31 0.33
C LEU A 66 7.49 11.97 -0.74
N GLY A 67 6.97 12.25 -1.94
CA GLY A 67 7.74 12.78 -3.06
C GLY A 67 8.72 11.77 -3.69
N ARG A 68 8.60 10.47 -3.35
CA ARG A 68 9.42 9.39 -3.91
C ARG A 68 8.83 8.93 -5.25
N THR A 69 8.87 9.81 -6.25
CA THR A 69 8.16 9.62 -7.53
C THR A 69 8.57 8.35 -8.27
N ALA A 70 9.86 8.00 -8.30
CA ALA A 70 10.33 6.78 -8.96
C ALA A 70 9.78 5.51 -8.30
N ASP A 71 9.82 5.45 -6.96
CA ASP A 71 9.27 4.33 -6.20
C ASP A 71 7.75 4.23 -6.34
N ALA A 72 7.06 5.37 -6.39
CA ALA A 72 5.62 5.43 -6.60
C ALA A 72 5.24 4.89 -7.98
N ARG A 73 5.95 5.32 -9.04
CA ARG A 73 5.73 4.86 -10.42
C ARG A 73 5.88 3.35 -10.52
N ALA A 74 7.01 2.80 -10.05
CA ALA A 74 7.27 1.36 -10.11
C ALA A 74 6.18 0.55 -9.38
N ALA A 75 5.73 1.02 -8.21
CA ALA A 75 4.68 0.36 -7.45
C ALA A 75 3.31 0.46 -8.12
N TYR A 76 2.93 1.60 -8.71
CA TYR A 76 1.69 1.72 -9.48
C TYR A 76 1.69 0.85 -10.74
N GLU A 77 2.81 0.76 -11.45
CA GLU A 77 2.95 -0.14 -12.61
C GLU A 77 2.79 -1.61 -12.21
N ARG A 78 3.39 -2.02 -11.09
CA ARG A 78 3.21 -3.37 -10.53
C ARG A 78 1.75 -3.62 -10.14
N ALA A 79 1.10 -2.66 -9.48
CA ALA A 79 -0.32 -2.76 -9.15
C ALA A 79 -1.19 -2.91 -10.40
N LEU A 80 -0.91 -2.12 -11.45
CA LEU A 80 -1.65 -2.14 -12.71
C LEU A 80 -1.50 -3.48 -13.45
N GLY A 81 -0.31 -4.09 -13.39
CA GLY A 81 -0.07 -5.42 -13.96
C GLY A 81 -0.85 -6.54 -13.26
N LEU A 82 -1.24 -6.34 -12.00
CA LEU A 82 -1.98 -7.31 -11.17
C LEU A 82 -3.50 -7.05 -11.12
N ALA A 83 -3.93 -5.80 -11.38
CA ALA A 83 -5.32 -5.40 -11.35
C ALA A 83 -6.12 -6.02 -12.50
N ARG A 84 -7.26 -6.64 -12.17
CA ARG A 84 -8.12 -7.35 -13.14
C ARG A 84 -9.36 -6.56 -13.52
N GLN A 85 -9.84 -5.68 -12.64
CA GLN A 85 -11.07 -4.93 -12.88
C GLN A 85 -10.76 -3.62 -13.59
N GLU A 86 -11.50 -3.32 -14.66
CA GLU A 86 -11.34 -2.08 -15.42
C GLU A 86 -11.40 -0.79 -14.58
N PRO A 87 -12.30 -0.66 -13.57
CA PRO A 87 -12.28 0.51 -12.69
C PRO A 87 -10.97 0.67 -11.90
N GLU A 88 -10.38 -0.42 -11.42
CA GLU A 88 -9.11 -0.41 -10.68
C GLU A 88 -7.96 -0.01 -11.61
N ARG A 89 -7.93 -0.58 -12.82
CA ARG A 89 -6.93 -0.25 -13.85
C ARG A 89 -6.97 1.23 -14.21
N ARG A 90 -8.16 1.76 -14.52
CA ARG A 90 -8.37 3.18 -14.84
C ARG A 90 -7.91 4.11 -13.71
N PHE A 91 -8.18 3.73 -12.46
CA PHE A 91 -7.71 4.48 -11.30
C PHE A 91 -6.17 4.53 -11.26
N LEU A 92 -5.50 3.38 -11.39
CA LEU A 92 -4.03 3.28 -11.35
C LEU A 92 -3.36 4.02 -12.51
N GLU A 93 -3.92 3.93 -13.72
CA GLU A 93 -3.47 4.68 -14.89
C GLU A 93 -3.64 6.20 -14.71
N GLY A 94 -4.69 6.64 -14.00
CA GLY A 94 -4.86 8.03 -13.59
C GLY A 94 -3.72 8.48 -12.68
N ARG A 95 -3.42 7.69 -11.65
CA ARG A 95 -2.32 7.99 -10.72
C ARG A 95 -0.96 8.04 -11.40
N LEU A 96 -0.69 7.17 -12.37
CA LEU A 96 0.56 7.19 -13.14
C LEU A 96 0.71 8.45 -13.99
N ARG A 97 -0.38 8.97 -14.55
CA ARG A 97 -0.38 10.24 -15.30
C ARG A 97 -0.07 11.42 -14.39
N GLU A 98 -0.66 11.46 -13.20
CA GLU A 98 -0.38 12.50 -12.19
C GLU A 98 1.08 12.53 -11.68
N LEU A 99 1.88 11.48 -11.94
CA LEU A 99 3.32 11.44 -11.61
C LEU A 99 4.23 11.94 -12.73
N ALA A 100 3.69 12.15 -13.93
CA ALA A 100 4.45 12.63 -15.10
C ALA A 100 4.42 14.15 -15.25
N ASP A 101 3.50 14.81 -14.55
CA ASP A 101 3.40 16.26 -14.40
C ASP A 101 4.19 16.75 -13.18
#